data_AF-A0A7V6NHZ7-F1
#
_entry.id   AF-A0A7V6NHZ7-F1
#
_cell.length_a   1.000
_cell.length_b   1.000
_cell.length_c   1.000
_cell.angle_alpha   90.00
_cell.angle_beta   90.00
_cell.angle_gamma   90.00
#
_symmetry.space_group_name_H-M   'P 1'
#
loop_
_entity.id
_entity.type
_entity.pdbx_description
1 polymer ?
#
loop_
_entity_poly.entity_id
_entity_poly.type
_entity_poly.pdbx_seq_one_letter_code
_entity_poly.pdbx_strand_id
1 'polypeptide(L)' 'MKATGPPEEFAYKMNLSRSMLFETLQEMKGMGVDIRYSTMRETYYYGDARRIVIKVENAAENQ' A
#
# COMPACT_ATOMS: atom_id res chain seq x y z
N MET A 1 9.72 -0.50 -14.73
CA MET A 1 8.77 -0.52 -13.59
C MET A 1 8.08 0.83 -13.53
N LYS A 2 6.74 0.88 -13.53
CA LYS A 2 5.99 2.14 -13.41
C LYS A 2 6.15 2.65 -11.97
N ALA A 3 6.77 3.80 -11.79
CA ALA A 3 6.81 4.50 -10.51
C ALA A 3 5.38 4.84 -10.06
N THR A 4 5.10 4.78 -8.76
CA THR A 4 3.78 5.18 -8.24
C THR A 4 3.49 6.65 -8.54
N GLY A 5 4.53 7.47 -8.74
CA GLY A 5 4.45 8.91 -8.88
C GLY A 5 4.42 9.59 -7.51
N PRO A 6 4.39 10.93 -7.47
CA PRO A 6 4.19 11.68 -6.25
C PRO A 6 2.88 11.28 -5.55
N PRO A 7 2.72 11.54 -4.24
CA PRO A 7 1.57 11.10 -3.45
C PRO A 7 0.22 11.44 -4.09
N GLU A 8 0.12 12.58 -4.75
CA GLU A 8 -1.07 13.05 -5.47
C GLU A 8 -1.44 12.17 -6.65
N GLU A 9 -0.46 11.86 -7.49
CA GLU A 9 -0.64 11.00 -8.66
C GLU A 9 -0.92 9.57 -8.22
N PHE A 10 -0.26 9.12 -7.14
CA PHE A 10 -0.51 7.80 -6.60
C PHE A 10 -1.93 7.66 -6.04
N ALA A 11 -2.41 8.65 -5.28
CA ALA A 11 -3.78 8.67 -4.77
C ALA A 11 -4.80 8.65 -5.91
N TYR A 12 -4.58 9.46 -6.95
CA TYR A 12 -5.41 9.48 -8.14
C TYR A 12 -5.44 8.12 -8.86
N LYS A 13 -4.27 7.48 -9.06
CA LYS A 13 -4.16 6.14 -9.67
C LYS A 13 -4.90 5.07 -8.87
N MET A 14 -4.91 5.18 -7.55
CA MET A 14 -5.62 4.25 -6.66
C MET A 14 -7.10 4.62 -6.47
N ASN A 15 -7.58 5.69 -7.10
CA ASN A 15 -8.93 6.24 -6.90
C ASN A 15 -9.24 6.56 -5.41
N LEU A 16 -8.24 7.08 -4.70
CA LEU A 16 -8.32 7.48 -3.28
C LEU A 16 -8.12 8.99 -3.13
N SER A 17 -8.61 9.55 -2.03
CA SER A 17 -8.16 10.87 -1.60
C SER A 17 -6.72 10.80 -1.10
N ARG A 18 -6.01 11.94 -1.10
CA ARG A 18 -4.64 12.02 -0.58
C ARG A 18 -4.57 11.56 0.89
N SER A 19 -5.53 11.98 1.71
CA SER A 19 -5.60 11.60 3.13
C SER A 19 -5.82 10.10 3.29
N MET A 20 -6.76 9.52 2.54
CA MET A 20 -7.06 8.09 2.59
C MET A 20 -5.85 7.25 2.16
N LEU A 21 -5.11 7.68 1.14
CA LEU A 21 -3.85 7.04 0.77
C LEU A 21 -2.86 7.02 1.95
N PHE A 22 -2.65 8.16 2.61
CA PHE A 22 -1.72 8.23 3.75
C PHE A 22 -2.20 7.40 4.95
N GLU A 23 -3.50 7.38 5.23
CA GLU A 23 -4.11 6.54 6.26
C GLU A 23 -3.87 5.06 5.96
N THR A 24 -4.16 4.60 4.74
CA THR A 24 -3.91 3.21 4.32
C THR A 24 -2.43 2.84 4.42
N LEU A 25 -1.52 3.72 3.97
CA LEU A 25 -0.07 3.49 4.09
C LEU A 25 0.36 3.40 5.56
N GLN A 26 -0.23 4.22 6.44
CA GLN A 26 0.04 4.21 7.87
C GLN A 26 -0.48 2.94 8.54
N GLU A 27 -1.68 2.47 8.18
CA GLU A 27 -2.23 1.20 8.66
C GLU A 27 -1.34 0.02 8.26
N MET A 28 -0.90 -0.04 7.00
CA MET A 28 0.00 -1.08 6.53
C MET A 28 1.34 -1.07 7.27
N LYS A 29 1.88 0.13 7.57
CA LYS A 29 3.07 0.27 8.43
C LYS A 29 2.82 -0.23 9.84
N GLY A 30 1.64 0.06 10.41
CA GLY A 30 1.19 -0.46 11.70
C GLY A 30 1.09 -1.99 11.74
N MET A 31 0.75 -2.63 10.62
CA MET A 31 0.76 -4.08 10.45
C MET A 31 2.18 -4.66 10.24
N GLY A 32 3.22 -3.81 10.25
CA GLY A 32 4.62 -4.20 10.14
C GLY A 32 5.16 -4.22 8.71
N VAL A 33 4.47 -3.64 7.73
CA VAL A 33 5.01 -3.50 6.37
C VAL A 33 5.98 -2.32 6.31
N ASP A 34 7.24 -2.54 5.91
CA ASP A 34 8.19 -1.44 5.72
C ASP A 34 7.94 -0.75 4.38
N ILE A 35 7.23 0.39 4.42
CA ILE A 35 6.96 1.21 3.23
C ILE A 35 7.75 2.51 3.31
N ARG A 36 8.52 2.81 2.27
CA ARG A 36 9.35 4.00 2.17
C ARG A 36 9.00 4.80 0.93
N TYR A 37 9.25 6.10 0.98
CA TYR A 37 9.10 6.98 -0.18
C TYR A 37 10.49 7.43 -0.65
N SER A 38 10.75 7.34 -1.94
CA SER A 38 11.95 7.90 -2.56
C SER A 38 11.58 9.20 -3.23
N THR A 39 12.07 10.33 -2.71
CA THR A 39 11.87 11.65 -3.32
C THR A 39 12.55 11.74 -4.69
N MET A 40 13.75 11.16 -4.85
CA MET A 40 14.46 11.14 -6.14
C MET A 40 13.75 10.35 -7.22
N ARG A 41 13.00 9.30 -6.86
CA ARG A 41 12.29 8.42 -7.80
C ARG A 41 10.79 8.67 -7.84
N GLU A 42 10.31 9.61 -7.03
CA GLU A 42 8.90 9.92 -6.82
C GLU A 42 8.05 8.64 -6.74
N THR A 43 8.44 7.74 -5.83
CA THR A 43 7.75 6.44 -5.71
C THR A 43 7.78 5.88 -4.31
N TYR A 44 6.69 5.21 -3.94
CA TYR A 44 6.64 4.33 -2.80
C TYR A 44 7.25 2.97 -3.15
N TYR A 45 7.93 2.35 -2.20
CA TYR A 45 8.53 1.03 -2.34
C TYR A 45 8.56 0.27 -1.01
N TYR A 46 8.56 -1.06 -1.09
CA TYR A 46 8.76 -1.92 0.08
C TYR A 46 10.25 -1.97 0.42
N GLY A 47 10.59 -1.68 1.68
CA GLY A 47 11.95 -1.64 2.19
C GLY A 47 12.52 -3.01 2.56
N ASP A 48 11.69 -4.05 2.57
CA ASP A 48 12.07 -5.42 2.87
C ASP A 48 11.45 -6.43 1.89
N ALA A 49 11.87 -7.70 2.01
CA ALA A 49 11.41 -8.80 1.19
C ALA A 49 10.15 -9.47 1.76
N ARG A 50 9.31 -8.75 2.54
CA ARG A 50 8.09 -9.32 3.09
C ARG A 50 7.08 -9.61 1.99
N ARG A 51 6.27 -10.65 2.23
CA ARG A 51 5.19 -11.05 1.34
C ARG A 51 3.85 -10.69 1.97
N ILE A 52 3.08 -9.85 1.29
CA ILE A 52 1.69 -9.57 1.65
C ILE A 52 0.82 -10.71 1.13
N VAL A 53 0.05 -11.34 2.01
CA VAL A 53 -0.89 -12.41 1.66
C VAL A 53 -2.28 -11.97 2.09
N ILE A 54 -3.17 -11.73 1.12
CA ILE A 54 -4.58 -11.44 1.34
C ILE A 54 -5.34 -12.76 1.19
N LYS A 55 -5.95 -13.24 2.27
CA LYS A 55 -6.82 -14.41 2.24
C LYS A 55 -8.26 -13.95 2.43
N VAL A 56 -9.14 -14.40 1.54
CA VAL A 56 -10.58 -14.21 1.64
C VAL A 56 -11.17 -15.61 1.77
N GLU A 57 -11.83 -15.87 2.90
CA GLU A 57 -12.44 -17.17 3.20
C GLU A 57 -13.95 -16.95 3.39
N ASN A 58 -14.76 -17.85 2.82
CA ASN A 58 -16.20 -17.82 3.01
C ASN A 58 -16.53 -18.40 4.40
N ALA A 59 -17.29 -17.66 5.19
CA ALA A 59 -17.70 -18.08 6.54
C ALA A 59 -18.68 -19.29 6.56
N ALA A 60 -18.99 -19.90 5.42
CA ALA A 60 -20.06 -20.88 5.25
C ALA A 60 -19.60 -22.29 4.83
N GLU A 61 -18.33 -22.64 5.04
CA GLU A 61 -17.84 -24.02 4.85
C GLU A 61 -17.21 -24.55 6.13
N ASN A 62 -18.05 -24.69 7.15
CA ASN A 62 -17.87 -25.68 8.22
C ASN A 62 -19.25 -26.33 8.41
N GLN A 63 -19.59 -27.27 7.52
CA GLN A 63 -20.63 -28.28 7.76
C GLN A 63 -19.95 -29.62 8.02
#